data_AF-A0AAW0EXP8-F1
#
_entry.id   AF-A0AAW0EXP8-F1
#
_cell.length_a   1.000
_cell.length_b   1.000
_cell.length_c   1.000
_cell.angle_alpha   90.00
_cell.angle_beta   90.00
_cell.angle_gamma   90.00
#
_symmetry.space_group_name_H-M   'P 1'
#
loop_
_entity.id
_entity.type
_entity.pdbx_description
1 polymer ?
#
loop_
_entity_poly.entity_id
_entity_poly.type
_entity_poly.pdbx_seq_one_letter_code
_entity_poly.pdbx_strand_id
1 'polypeptide(L)'
;MTSLDYAAKCGELDGLLKRYRTQKQHQTASLQRQLEEEVTTNAELRHHIAFLEAKLQTEREGASQRSRLQEEKERTSMTTLARRERDLHATAEELEERLRAVQQREQGCTEFAAHLDERERQHRAAVNAFQTNKSLFEAGLEASKKTVRALLQVSAGVALPITALTGGMRDKDSSPLVHESSHAAVAAALVVRFCRDESASRASILLAESEQRCSLVAAFARTAMEHTKQALLERRELDIQLRCAEDLLQLQHVECAGRLRKAADLRRDSRSEEELRRKELVLQRKRVLRIVGNVIDALPGIDAGAVLLDLEGRLQSVMPEQPSHGQGAEPQPHYPAQ
;
A
#
# COMPACT_ATOMS: atom_id res chain seq x y z
N MET A 1 28.23 -57.11 -118.83
CA MET A 1 27.49 -56.13 -118.02
C MET A 1 27.54 -54.79 -118.75
N THR A 2 26.38 -54.27 -119.14
CA THR A 2 26.26 -53.00 -119.87
C THR A 2 26.33 -51.83 -118.88
N SER A 3 27.03 -50.76 -119.25
CA SER A 3 27.33 -49.61 -118.35
C SER A 3 26.09 -48.88 -117.82
N LEU A 4 24.93 -49.05 -118.46
CA LEU A 4 23.63 -48.49 -118.05
C LEU A 4 23.11 -49.08 -116.73
N ASP A 5 23.36 -50.37 -116.46
CA ASP A 5 22.85 -51.08 -115.28
C ASP A 5 23.66 -50.76 -114.01
N TYR A 6 24.92 -50.37 -114.19
CA TYR A 6 25.80 -49.90 -113.13
C TYR A 6 25.43 -48.47 -112.68
N ALA A 7 25.15 -47.58 -113.62
CA ALA A 7 24.77 -46.19 -113.33
C ALA A 7 23.44 -46.09 -112.55
N ALA A 8 22.46 -46.93 -112.86
CA ALA A 8 21.19 -46.99 -112.14
C ALA A 8 21.36 -47.42 -110.68
N LYS A 9 22.16 -48.48 -110.43
CA LYS A 9 22.47 -48.93 -109.06
C LYS A 9 23.27 -47.91 -108.25
N CYS A 10 24.19 -47.19 -108.89
CA CYS A 10 24.89 -46.08 -108.25
C CYS A 10 23.93 -44.95 -107.84
N GLY A 11 22.94 -44.62 -108.68
CA GLY A 11 21.91 -43.63 -108.36
C GLY A 11 20.99 -44.03 -107.20
N GLU A 12 20.60 -45.30 -107.11
CA GLU A 12 19.82 -45.83 -105.99
C GLU A 12 20.60 -45.79 -104.67
N LEU A 13 21.89 -46.14 -104.71
CA LEU A 13 22.78 -46.10 -103.55
C LEU A 13 22.97 -44.65 -103.06
N ASP A 14 23.17 -43.70 -103.98
CA ASP A 14 23.23 -42.27 -103.66
C ASP A 14 21.91 -41.75 -103.08
N GLY A 15 20.76 -42.22 -103.58
CA GLY A 15 19.45 -41.89 -103.06
C GLY A 15 19.22 -42.41 -101.63
N LEU A 16 19.71 -43.62 -101.32
CA LEU A 16 19.70 -44.19 -99.98
C LEU A 16 20.64 -43.45 -99.03
N LEU A 17 21.86 -43.12 -99.47
CA LEU A 17 22.83 -42.35 -98.69
C LEU A 17 22.32 -40.95 -98.38
N LYS A 18 21.67 -40.28 -99.34
CA LYS A 18 21.04 -38.97 -99.12
C LYS A 18 19.93 -39.06 -98.07
N ARG A 19 19.01 -40.04 -98.20
CA ARG A 19 17.92 -40.25 -97.23
C ARG A 19 18.44 -40.56 -95.83
N TYR A 20 19.44 -41.43 -95.73
CA TYR A 20 20.10 -41.75 -94.45
C TYR A 20 20.77 -40.53 -93.83
N ARG A 21 21.48 -39.71 -94.64
CA ARG A 21 22.08 -38.44 -94.17
C ARG A 21 21.03 -37.46 -93.66
N THR A 22 19.94 -37.24 -94.39
CA THR A 22 18.84 -36.37 -93.92
C THR A 22 18.18 -36.90 -92.65
N GLN A 23 17.95 -38.21 -92.55
CA GLN A 23 17.38 -38.83 -91.35
C GLN A 23 18.33 -38.68 -90.15
N LYS A 24 19.64 -38.88 -90.35
CA LYS A 24 20.64 -38.67 -89.30
C LYS A 24 20.71 -37.22 -88.87
N GLN A 25 20.69 -36.27 -89.81
CA GLN A 25 20.64 -34.83 -89.51
C GLN A 25 19.42 -34.46 -88.67
N HIS A 26 18.23 -34.97 -89.02
CA HIS A 26 17.01 -34.73 -88.23
C HIS A 26 17.09 -35.37 -86.84
N GLN A 27 17.61 -36.59 -86.72
CA GLN A 27 17.84 -37.23 -85.42
C GLN A 27 18.81 -36.41 -84.55
N THR A 28 19.94 -35.95 -85.10
CA THR A 28 20.87 -35.11 -84.35
C THR A 28 20.26 -33.78 -83.94
N ALA A 29 19.49 -33.12 -84.81
CA ALA A 29 18.83 -31.85 -84.49
C ALA A 29 17.73 -32.01 -83.42
N SER A 30 17.03 -33.14 -83.41
CA SER A 30 16.04 -33.45 -82.36
C SER A 30 16.70 -33.73 -81.02
N LEU A 31 17.78 -34.53 -81.01
CA LEU A 31 18.55 -34.83 -79.79
C LEU A 31 19.24 -33.58 -79.23
N GLN A 32 19.74 -32.69 -80.09
CA GLN A 32 20.31 -31.40 -79.66
C GLN A 32 19.26 -30.52 -78.99
N ARG A 33 18.05 -30.40 -79.57
CA ARG A 33 16.95 -29.65 -78.95
C ARG A 33 16.53 -30.24 -77.59
N GLN A 34 16.41 -31.56 -77.49
CA GLN A 34 16.12 -32.21 -76.21
C GLN A 34 17.22 -31.98 -75.18
N LEU A 35 18.50 -32.02 -75.59
CA LEU A 35 19.61 -31.73 -74.69
C LEU A 35 19.60 -30.27 -74.22
N GLU A 36 19.30 -29.32 -75.10
CA GLU A 36 19.17 -27.90 -74.74
C GLU A 36 18.03 -27.68 -73.75
N GLU A 37 16.85 -28.26 -74.00
CA GLU A 37 15.71 -28.22 -73.10
C GLU A 37 16.07 -28.81 -71.72
N GLU A 38 16.64 -30.01 -71.65
CA GLU A 38 17.07 -30.65 -70.41
C GLU A 38 18.15 -29.85 -69.66
N VAL A 39 19.07 -29.19 -70.36
CA VAL A 39 20.08 -28.32 -69.72
C VAL A 39 19.43 -27.09 -69.10
N THR A 40 18.46 -26.47 -69.79
CA THR A 40 17.75 -25.31 -69.25
C THR A 40 16.89 -25.68 -68.04
N THR A 41 16.13 -26.77 -68.10
CA THR A 41 15.32 -27.24 -66.97
C THR A 41 16.20 -27.65 -65.79
N ASN A 42 17.35 -28.29 -66.03
CA ASN A 42 18.29 -28.63 -64.97
C ASN A 42 18.87 -27.37 -64.29
N ALA A 43 19.16 -26.32 -65.05
CA ALA A 43 19.62 -25.05 -64.50
C ALA A 43 18.55 -24.38 -63.62
N GLU A 44 17.29 -24.37 -64.06
CA GLU A 44 16.15 -23.85 -63.29
C GLU A 44 15.93 -24.65 -62.00
N LEU A 45 15.97 -25.99 -62.08
CA LEU A 45 15.83 -26.87 -60.92
C LEU A 45 16.94 -26.64 -59.89
N ARG A 46 18.19 -26.48 -60.34
CA ARG A 46 19.30 -26.13 -59.43
C ARG A 46 19.08 -24.78 -58.76
N HIS A 47 18.53 -23.81 -59.48
CA HIS A 47 18.24 -22.50 -58.90
C HIS A 47 17.12 -22.59 -57.84
N HIS A 48 16.07 -23.38 -58.11
CA HIS A 48 15.02 -23.64 -57.13
C HIS A 48 15.52 -24.41 -55.91
N ILE A 49 16.39 -25.40 -56.07
CA ILE A 49 17.01 -26.12 -54.94
C ILE A 49 17.79 -25.14 -54.06
N ALA A 50 18.66 -24.33 -54.64
CA ALA A 50 19.44 -23.34 -53.89
C ALA A 50 18.54 -22.34 -53.15
N PHE A 51 17.45 -21.89 -53.78
CA PHE A 51 16.46 -21.01 -53.15
C PHE A 51 15.76 -21.68 -51.95
N LEU A 52 15.34 -22.94 -52.10
CA LEU A 52 14.68 -23.69 -51.02
C LEU A 52 15.64 -23.99 -49.87
N GLU A 53 16.91 -24.30 -50.15
CA GLU A 53 17.94 -24.50 -49.13
C GLU A 53 18.19 -23.20 -48.35
N ALA A 54 18.28 -22.06 -49.02
CA ALA A 54 18.41 -20.77 -48.37
C ALA A 54 17.20 -20.47 -47.47
N LYS A 55 15.98 -20.73 -47.96
CA LYS A 55 14.76 -20.54 -47.16
C LYS A 55 14.72 -21.46 -45.94
N LEU A 56 15.09 -22.74 -46.10
CA LEU A 56 15.17 -23.69 -45.00
C LEU A 56 16.17 -23.25 -43.94
N GLN A 57 17.32 -22.70 -44.35
CA GLN A 57 18.33 -22.20 -43.44
C GLN A 57 17.81 -21.00 -42.63
N THR A 58 17.13 -20.04 -43.27
CA THR A 58 16.53 -18.90 -42.55
C THR A 58 15.44 -19.33 -41.56
N GLU A 59 14.62 -20.32 -41.90
CA GLU A 59 13.61 -20.87 -40.99
C GLU A 59 14.24 -21.59 -39.79
N ARG A 60 15.35 -22.33 -40.01
CA ARG A 60 16.11 -22.96 -38.91
C ARG A 60 16.69 -21.94 -37.95
N GLU A 61 17.27 -20.87 -38.47
CA GLU A 61 17.81 -19.77 -37.66
C GLU A 61 16.68 -19.07 -36.89
N GLY A 62 15.56 -18.78 -37.55
CA GLY A 62 14.37 -18.18 -36.93
C GLY A 62 13.72 -19.08 -35.87
N ALA A 63 13.70 -20.40 -36.06
CA ALA A 63 13.21 -21.36 -35.07
C ALA A 63 14.15 -21.42 -33.85
N SER A 64 15.47 -21.45 -34.08
CA SER A 64 16.47 -21.43 -33.00
C SER A 64 16.37 -20.15 -32.16
N GLN A 65 16.22 -18.99 -32.82
CA GLN A 65 16.06 -17.72 -32.12
C GLN A 65 14.77 -17.67 -31.30
N ARG A 66 13.65 -18.16 -31.84
CA ARG A 66 12.38 -18.28 -31.11
C ARG A 66 12.52 -19.17 -29.87
N SER A 67 13.20 -20.31 -29.99
CA SER A 67 13.48 -21.21 -28.85
C SER A 67 14.26 -20.50 -27.75
N ARG A 68 15.34 -19.77 -28.10
CA ARG A 68 16.15 -19.03 -27.13
C ARG A 68 15.35 -17.93 -26.42
N LEU A 69 14.56 -17.15 -27.16
CA LEU A 69 13.71 -16.11 -26.59
C LEU A 69 12.64 -16.70 -25.65
N GLN A 70 12.12 -17.88 -25.99
CA GLN A 70 11.17 -18.58 -25.12
C GLN A 70 11.85 -19.05 -23.82
N GLU A 71 13.03 -19.66 -23.89
CA GLU A 71 13.80 -20.05 -22.70
C GLU A 71 14.15 -18.85 -21.81
N GLU A 72 14.54 -17.72 -22.39
CA GLU A 72 14.81 -16.49 -21.64
C GLU A 72 13.54 -15.94 -20.96
N LYS A 73 12.41 -15.97 -21.67
CA LYS A 73 11.12 -15.57 -21.10
C LYS A 73 10.69 -16.49 -19.96
N GLU A 74 10.89 -17.80 -20.09
CA GLU A 74 10.60 -18.77 -19.03
C GLU A 74 11.50 -18.53 -17.82
N ARG A 75 12.81 -18.37 -18.02
CA ARG A 75 13.75 -18.04 -16.92
C ARG A 75 13.39 -16.76 -16.20
N THR A 76 13.10 -15.68 -16.93
CA THR A 76 12.70 -14.40 -16.33
C THR A 76 11.36 -14.52 -15.59
N SER A 77 10.38 -15.25 -16.14
CA SER A 77 9.12 -15.50 -15.45
C SER A 77 9.32 -16.26 -14.13
N MET A 78 10.15 -17.31 -14.13
CA MET A 78 10.46 -18.10 -12.93
C MET A 78 11.18 -17.28 -11.86
N THR A 79 12.12 -16.41 -12.24
CA THR A 79 12.79 -15.54 -11.26
C THR A 79 11.84 -14.50 -10.67
N THR A 80 10.94 -13.94 -11.48
CA THR A 80 9.90 -13.01 -10.97
C THR A 80 8.91 -13.69 -10.05
N LEU A 81 8.49 -14.93 -10.36
CA LEU A 81 7.60 -15.71 -9.51
C LEU A 81 8.26 -16.03 -8.16
N ALA A 82 9.49 -16.55 -8.18
CA ALA A 82 10.23 -16.86 -6.95
C ALA A 82 10.47 -15.62 -6.08
N ARG A 83 10.65 -14.44 -6.69
CA ARG A 83 10.73 -13.18 -5.93
C ARG A 83 9.39 -12.84 -5.28
N ARG A 84 8.29 -12.92 -6.03
CA ARG A 84 6.94 -12.64 -5.49
C ARG A 84 6.56 -13.60 -4.37
N GLU A 85 6.92 -14.87 -4.45
CA GLU A 85 6.68 -15.85 -3.39
C GLU A 85 7.41 -15.48 -2.10
N ARG A 86 8.68 -15.05 -2.20
CA ARG A 86 9.44 -14.56 -1.05
C ARG A 86 8.83 -13.29 -0.46
N ASP A 87 8.44 -12.33 -1.31
CA ASP A 87 7.81 -11.09 -0.87
C ASP A 87 6.49 -11.40 -0.14
N LEU A 88 5.67 -12.32 -0.66
CA LEU A 88 4.43 -12.76 -0.02
C LEU A 88 4.68 -13.43 1.34
N HIS A 89 5.67 -14.31 1.44
CA HIS A 89 6.04 -14.93 2.72
C HIS A 89 6.49 -13.90 3.75
N ALA A 90 7.33 -12.94 3.36
CA ALA A 90 7.75 -11.86 4.24
C ALA A 90 6.55 -11.02 4.74
N THR A 91 5.61 -10.68 3.85
CA THR A 91 4.40 -9.95 4.27
C THR A 91 3.48 -10.78 5.16
N ALA A 92 3.42 -12.10 4.96
CA ALA A 92 2.63 -12.99 5.83
C ALA A 92 3.25 -13.06 7.23
N GLU A 93 4.57 -13.20 7.33
CA GLU A 93 5.30 -13.19 8.61
C GLU A 93 5.10 -11.87 9.36
N GLU A 94 5.19 -10.72 8.68
CA GLU A 94 4.94 -9.40 9.29
C GLU A 94 3.49 -9.30 9.83
N LEU A 95 2.51 -9.78 9.08
CA LEU A 95 1.11 -9.78 9.50
C LEU A 95 0.88 -10.71 10.70
N GLU A 96 1.53 -11.87 10.75
CA GLU A 96 1.48 -12.76 11.90
C GLU A 96 2.09 -12.13 13.15
N GLU A 97 3.23 -11.45 13.04
CA GLU A 97 3.84 -10.73 14.15
C GLU A 97 2.93 -9.62 14.68
N ARG A 98 2.34 -8.83 13.77
CA ARG A 98 1.37 -7.78 14.13
C ARG A 98 0.15 -8.37 14.82
N LEU A 99 -0.36 -9.51 14.35
CA LEU A 99 -1.48 -10.20 14.97
C LEU A 99 -1.13 -10.68 16.39
N ARG A 100 0.05 -11.27 16.59
CA ARG A 100 0.53 -11.69 17.92
C ARG A 100 0.62 -10.50 18.87
N ALA A 101 1.13 -9.35 18.42
CA ALA A 101 1.22 -8.15 19.23
C ALA A 101 -0.17 -7.61 19.63
N VAL A 102 -1.16 -7.66 18.73
CA VAL A 102 -2.55 -7.30 19.03
C VAL A 102 -3.15 -8.25 20.05
N GLN A 103 -2.98 -9.56 19.87
CA GLN A 103 -3.47 -10.57 20.83
C GLN A 103 -2.88 -10.39 22.23
N GLN A 104 -1.59 -10.05 22.35
CA GLN A 104 -0.96 -9.74 23.63
C GLN A 104 -1.55 -8.48 24.27
N ARG A 105 -1.83 -7.43 23.48
CA ARG A 105 -2.48 -6.22 23.99
C ARG A 105 -3.90 -6.50 24.45
N GLU A 106 -4.66 -7.28 23.71
CA GLU A 106 -6.01 -7.70 24.09
C GLU A 106 -6.00 -8.47 25.41
N GLN A 107 -5.07 -9.42 25.57
CA GLN A 107 -4.87 -10.12 26.84
C GLN A 107 -4.54 -9.14 27.98
N GLY A 108 -3.59 -8.23 27.78
CA GLY A 108 -3.28 -7.20 28.76
C GLY A 108 -4.49 -6.34 29.13
N CYS A 109 -5.30 -5.93 28.14
CA CYS A 109 -6.54 -5.19 28.39
C CYS A 109 -7.55 -6.00 29.23
N THR A 110 -7.69 -7.30 28.99
CA THR A 110 -8.57 -8.15 29.79
C THR A 110 -8.09 -8.29 31.24
N GLU A 111 -6.79 -8.41 31.46
CA GLU A 111 -6.19 -8.45 32.80
C GLU A 111 -6.37 -7.11 33.54
N PHE A 112 -6.13 -5.99 32.84
CA PHE A 112 -6.36 -4.66 33.39
C PHE A 112 -7.84 -4.44 33.76
N ALA A 113 -8.77 -4.89 32.91
CA ALA A 113 -10.20 -4.83 33.21
C ALA A 113 -10.55 -5.62 34.48
N ALA A 114 -10.04 -6.85 34.61
CA ALA A 114 -10.24 -7.67 35.81
C ALA A 114 -9.68 -7.01 37.08
N HIS A 115 -8.52 -6.36 36.99
CA HIS A 115 -7.93 -5.60 38.10
C HIS A 115 -8.75 -4.37 38.48
N LEU A 116 -9.33 -3.67 37.51
CA LEU A 116 -10.22 -2.53 37.77
C LEU A 116 -11.50 -2.99 38.46
N ASP A 117 -12.10 -4.09 37.99
CA ASP A 117 -13.30 -4.67 38.62
C ASP A 117 -13.02 -5.06 40.07
N GLU A 118 -11.86 -5.67 40.35
CA GLU A 118 -11.48 -6.05 41.70
C GLU A 118 -11.26 -4.82 42.61
N ARG A 119 -10.59 -3.78 42.10
CA ARG A 119 -10.46 -2.51 42.84
C ARG A 119 -11.81 -1.87 43.11
N GLU A 120 -12.74 -1.94 42.17
CA GLU A 120 -14.09 -1.42 42.36
C GLU A 120 -14.82 -2.18 43.49
N ARG A 121 -14.74 -3.52 43.51
CA ARG A 121 -15.30 -4.34 44.60
C ARG A 121 -14.72 -3.95 45.96
N GLN A 122 -13.41 -3.80 46.04
CA GLN A 122 -12.72 -3.38 47.27
C GLN A 122 -13.15 -1.99 47.74
N HIS A 123 -13.26 -1.03 46.82
CA HIS A 123 -13.76 0.30 47.13
C HIS A 123 -15.21 0.30 47.61
N ARG A 124 -16.10 -0.44 46.93
CA ARG A 124 -17.49 -0.60 47.37
C ARG A 124 -17.57 -1.19 48.78
N ALA A 125 -16.76 -2.22 49.07
CA ALA A 125 -16.70 -2.82 50.41
C ALA A 125 -16.23 -1.80 51.47
N ALA A 126 -15.19 -1.02 51.18
CA ALA A 126 -14.69 0.02 52.08
C ALA A 126 -15.74 1.13 52.33
N VAL A 127 -16.47 1.56 51.30
CA VAL A 127 -17.55 2.55 51.43
C VAL A 127 -18.67 2.01 52.31
N ASN A 128 -19.09 0.76 52.11
CA ASN A 128 -20.13 0.14 52.93
C ASN A 128 -19.68 -0.01 54.39
N ALA A 129 -18.43 -0.39 54.63
CA ALA A 129 -17.86 -0.47 55.97
C ALA A 129 -17.82 0.91 56.65
N PHE A 130 -17.42 1.96 55.91
CA PHE A 130 -17.45 3.33 56.41
C PHE A 130 -18.87 3.78 56.76
N GLN A 131 -19.85 3.53 55.90
CA GLN A 131 -21.26 3.88 56.16
C GLN A 131 -21.79 3.14 57.41
N THR A 132 -21.42 1.88 57.59
CA THR A 132 -21.79 1.09 58.78
C THR A 132 -21.13 1.63 60.05
N ASN A 133 -19.85 1.96 60.00
CA ASN A 133 -19.15 2.56 61.14
C ASN A 133 -19.71 3.95 61.48
N LYS A 134 -20.06 4.73 60.46
CA LYS A 134 -20.71 6.03 60.63
C LYS A 134 -22.06 5.89 61.33
N SER A 135 -22.91 4.93 60.92
CA SER A 135 -24.22 4.74 61.55
C SER A 135 -24.10 4.26 63.00
N LEU A 136 -23.13 3.37 63.29
CA LEU A 136 -22.81 2.95 64.66
C LEU A 136 -22.33 4.12 65.52
N PHE A 137 -21.47 4.99 64.97
CA PHE A 137 -21.00 6.18 65.67
C PHE A 137 -22.14 7.17 65.94
N GLU A 138 -23.00 7.44 64.96
CA GLU A 138 -24.17 8.32 65.11
C GLU A 138 -25.15 7.78 66.16
N ALA A 139 -25.39 6.46 66.18
CA ALA A 139 -26.22 5.81 67.20
C ALA A 139 -25.59 5.92 68.61
N GLY A 140 -24.27 5.73 68.73
CA GLY A 140 -23.54 5.91 69.99
C GLY A 140 -23.56 7.36 70.48
N LEU A 141 -23.42 8.33 69.57
CA LEU A 141 -23.53 9.76 69.88
C LEU A 141 -24.93 10.11 70.39
N GLU A 142 -25.97 9.58 69.75
CA GLU A 142 -27.36 9.81 70.17
C GLU A 142 -27.66 9.17 71.53
N ALA A 143 -27.14 7.96 71.79
CA ALA A 143 -27.21 7.32 73.10
C ALA A 143 -26.50 8.16 74.18
N SER A 144 -25.29 8.66 73.89
CA SER A 144 -24.54 9.53 74.79
C SER A 144 -25.29 10.83 75.09
N LYS A 145 -25.85 11.50 74.09
CA LYS A 145 -26.70 12.70 74.28
C LYS A 145 -27.88 12.42 75.20
N LYS A 146 -28.55 11.28 75.05
CA LYS A 146 -29.65 10.86 75.94
C LYS A 146 -29.17 10.64 77.37
N THR A 147 -28.04 9.97 77.57
CA THR A 147 -27.45 9.73 78.89
C THR A 147 -27.01 11.03 79.56
N VAL A 148 -26.35 11.93 78.83
CA VAL A 148 -25.95 13.26 79.33
C VAL A 148 -27.18 14.09 79.69
N ARG A 149 -28.23 14.08 78.87
CA ARG A 149 -29.50 14.75 79.20
C ARG A 149 -30.14 14.18 80.47
N ALA A 150 -30.12 12.86 80.64
CA ALA A 150 -30.61 12.21 81.87
C ALA A 150 -29.78 12.61 83.11
N LEU A 151 -28.45 12.63 83.00
CA LEU A 151 -27.55 13.07 84.08
C LEU A 151 -27.72 14.55 84.43
N LEU A 152 -27.95 15.41 83.44
CA LEU A 152 -28.25 16.83 83.64
C LEU A 152 -29.62 17.04 84.32
N GLN A 153 -30.61 16.19 84.05
CA GLN A 153 -31.90 16.22 84.75
C GLN A 153 -31.79 15.73 86.20
N VAL A 154 -30.96 14.72 86.47
CA VAL A 154 -30.68 14.24 87.84
C VAL A 154 -29.94 15.30 88.66
N SER A 155 -29.00 16.03 88.06
CA SER A 155 -28.29 17.14 88.74
C SER A 155 -29.14 18.40 88.90
N ALA A 156 -30.14 18.64 88.05
CA ALA A 156 -31.16 19.67 88.30
C ALA A 156 -32.07 19.34 89.51
N GLY A 157 -32.21 18.05 89.86
CA GLY A 157 -32.85 17.60 91.11
C GLY A 157 -31.95 17.72 92.36
N VAL A 158 -30.66 18.02 92.17
CA VAL A 158 -29.66 18.27 93.22
C VAL A 158 -29.07 19.68 93.00
N ALA A 159 -29.94 20.67 92.86
CA ALA A 159 -29.53 22.07 92.83
C ALA A 159 -29.20 22.54 94.26
N LEU A 160 -27.94 22.39 94.68
CA LEU A 160 -27.39 23.22 95.76
C LEU A 160 -27.02 24.59 95.18
N PRO A 161 -27.39 25.70 95.85
CA PRO A 161 -27.22 27.03 95.28
C PRO A 161 -25.75 27.45 95.18
N ILE A 162 -25.42 28.11 94.07
CA ILE A 162 -24.12 28.73 93.73
C ILE A 162 -23.88 29.99 94.58
N THR A 163 -24.20 29.95 95.87
CA THR A 163 -23.89 31.03 96.84
C THR A 163 -22.77 30.66 97.79
N ALA A 164 -22.21 29.45 97.71
CA ALA A 164 -21.12 29.00 98.59
C ALA A 164 -19.69 29.29 98.09
N LEU A 165 -19.51 29.92 96.92
CA LEU A 165 -18.18 30.04 96.27
C LEU A 165 -17.67 31.47 96.03
N THR A 166 -18.30 32.51 96.59
CA THR A 166 -17.73 33.87 96.60
C THR A 166 -17.77 34.44 98.02
N GLY A 167 -16.59 34.71 98.58
CA GLY A 167 -16.33 34.84 100.00
C GLY A 167 -16.84 36.09 100.72
N GLY A 168 -16.66 36.04 102.05
CA GLY A 168 -16.82 37.16 102.98
C GLY A 168 -16.38 36.74 104.38
N MET A 169 -15.23 37.26 104.83
CA MET A 169 -14.64 37.04 106.15
C MET A 169 -15.58 37.44 107.31
N ARG A 170 -15.72 36.59 108.33
CA ARG A 170 -15.34 36.89 109.74
C ARG A 170 -15.64 35.71 110.68
N ASP A 171 -14.60 35.33 111.39
CA ASP A 171 -14.51 34.87 112.78
C ASP A 171 -15.42 33.77 113.38
N LYS A 172 -14.68 32.78 113.87
CA LYS A 172 -14.79 31.99 115.12
C LYS A 172 -15.58 30.67 115.12
N ASP A 173 -14.76 29.65 115.38
CA ASP A 173 -14.99 28.48 116.23
C ASP A 173 -16.13 27.53 115.85
N SER A 174 -15.80 26.48 115.09
CA SER A 174 -15.84 25.08 115.57
C SER A 174 -15.75 24.06 114.41
N SER A 175 -14.81 23.12 114.55
CA SER A 175 -14.88 21.70 114.15
C SER A 175 -15.11 21.28 112.67
N PRO A 176 -14.45 20.19 112.20
CA PRO A 176 -14.21 19.96 110.78
C PRO A 176 -15.33 19.15 110.11
N LEU A 177 -15.93 19.72 109.07
CA LEU A 177 -16.61 18.99 107.99
C LEU A 177 -15.81 19.20 106.69
N VAL A 178 -14.53 18.82 106.73
CA VAL A 178 -13.63 18.84 105.57
C VAL A 178 -13.59 17.45 104.96
N HIS A 179 -14.69 17.00 104.34
CA HIS A 179 -14.66 15.83 103.45
C HIS A 179 -15.49 16.02 102.16
N GLU A 180 -16.41 16.99 102.11
CA GLU A 180 -17.25 17.21 100.91
C GLU A 180 -16.63 18.22 99.91
N SER A 181 -15.74 19.10 100.36
CA SER A 181 -15.05 20.09 99.51
C SER A 181 -13.99 19.49 98.57
N SER A 182 -13.53 18.26 98.87
CA SER A 182 -12.58 17.52 98.04
C SER A 182 -13.23 16.98 96.78
N HIS A 183 -14.44 16.41 96.89
CA HIS A 183 -15.12 15.76 95.77
C HIS A 183 -15.57 16.75 94.69
N ALA A 184 -16.04 17.95 95.06
CA ALA A 184 -16.42 18.98 94.09
C ALA A 184 -15.22 19.58 93.35
N ALA A 185 -14.10 19.80 94.04
CA ALA A 185 -12.86 20.27 93.43
C ALA A 185 -12.24 19.20 92.50
N VAL A 186 -12.29 17.93 92.89
CA VAL A 186 -11.88 16.79 92.05
C VAL A 186 -12.79 16.65 90.83
N ALA A 187 -14.11 16.79 90.98
CA ALA A 187 -15.05 16.76 89.87
C ALA A 187 -14.82 17.93 88.89
N ALA A 188 -14.62 19.15 89.39
CA ALA A 188 -14.29 20.31 88.55
C ALA A 188 -12.95 20.13 87.82
N ALA A 189 -11.93 19.61 88.49
CA ALA A 189 -10.64 19.30 87.88
C ALA A 189 -10.74 18.22 86.80
N LEU A 190 -11.57 17.19 87.02
CA LEU A 190 -11.84 16.14 86.03
C LEU A 190 -12.57 16.68 84.81
N VAL A 191 -13.55 17.57 84.98
CA VAL A 191 -14.25 18.23 83.87
C VAL A 191 -13.29 19.10 83.06
N VAL A 192 -12.44 19.90 83.72
CA VAL A 192 -11.44 20.71 83.02
C VAL A 192 -10.44 19.83 82.26
N ARG A 193 -10.01 18.70 82.85
CA ARG A 193 -9.12 17.75 82.16
C ARG A 193 -9.81 17.10 80.97
N PHE A 194 -11.06 16.65 81.13
CA PHE A 194 -11.85 16.06 80.05
C PHE A 194 -12.05 17.04 78.89
N CYS A 195 -12.41 18.30 79.15
CA CYS A 195 -12.57 19.30 78.10
C CYS A 195 -11.25 19.60 77.38
N ARG A 196 -10.12 19.61 78.11
CA ARG A 196 -8.79 19.76 77.51
C ARG A 196 -8.45 18.56 76.63
N ASP A 197 -8.64 17.34 77.12
CA ASP A 197 -8.36 16.11 76.38
C ASP A 197 -9.25 15.99 75.14
N GLU A 198 -10.53 16.36 75.24
CA GLU A 198 -11.47 16.42 74.11
C GLU A 198 -11.03 17.47 73.07
N SER A 199 -10.61 18.66 73.51
CA SER A 199 -10.13 19.71 72.61
C SER A 199 -8.82 19.30 71.90
N ALA A 200 -7.90 18.63 72.60
CA ALA A 200 -6.67 18.11 72.04
C ALA A 200 -6.93 16.96 71.05
N SER A 201 -7.86 16.06 71.38
CA SER A 201 -8.28 14.98 70.48
C SER A 201 -8.94 15.53 69.20
N ARG A 202 -9.82 16.52 69.32
CA ARG A 202 -10.41 17.20 68.16
C ARG A 202 -9.37 17.89 67.28
N ALA A 203 -8.41 18.59 67.88
CA ALA A 203 -7.33 19.24 67.13
C ALA A 203 -6.46 18.20 66.39
N SER A 204 -6.14 17.08 67.05
CA SER A 204 -5.38 15.97 66.46
C SER A 204 -6.10 15.33 65.28
N ILE A 205 -7.42 15.07 65.41
CA ILE A 205 -8.25 14.53 64.33
C ILE A 205 -8.30 15.50 63.14
N LEU A 206 -8.52 16.80 63.39
CA LEU A 206 -8.56 17.81 62.32
C LEU A 206 -7.22 17.92 61.59
N LEU A 207 -6.11 17.81 62.32
CA LEU A 207 -4.77 17.85 61.74
C LEU A 207 -4.51 16.61 60.88
N ALA A 208 -4.84 15.42 61.36
CA ALA A 208 -4.75 14.17 60.60
C ALA A 208 -5.64 14.16 59.34
N GLU A 209 -6.87 14.67 59.44
CA GLU A 209 -7.76 14.84 58.28
C GLU A 209 -7.17 15.82 57.25
N SER A 210 -6.56 16.91 57.71
CA SER A 210 -5.94 17.89 56.82
C SER A 210 -4.73 17.30 56.07
N GLU A 211 -3.88 16.54 56.77
CA GLU A 211 -2.72 15.86 56.19
C GLU A 211 -3.16 14.80 55.17
N GLN A 212 -4.19 14.02 55.50
CA GLN A 212 -4.72 12.99 54.61
C GLN A 212 -5.35 13.60 53.35
N ARG A 213 -6.09 14.71 53.47
CA ARG A 213 -6.61 15.46 52.31
C ARG A 213 -5.49 16.01 51.43
N CYS A 214 -4.45 16.59 52.03
CA CYS A 214 -3.28 17.07 51.30
C CYS A 214 -2.55 15.94 50.57
N SER A 215 -2.38 14.78 51.22
CA SER A 215 -1.76 13.59 50.62
C SER A 215 -2.58 13.06 49.43
N LEU A 216 -3.91 12.99 49.57
CA LEU A 216 -4.83 12.60 48.49
C LEU A 216 -4.75 13.54 47.29
N VAL A 217 -4.76 14.86 47.53
CA VAL A 217 -4.64 15.86 46.46
C VAL A 217 -3.27 15.74 45.76
N ALA A 218 -2.18 15.57 46.52
CA ALA A 218 -0.85 15.39 45.97
C ALA A 218 -0.71 14.08 45.17
N ALA A 219 -1.34 12.99 45.63
CA ALA A 219 -1.38 11.73 44.89
C ALA A 219 -2.16 11.88 43.58
N PHE A 220 -3.37 12.45 43.64
CA PHE A 220 -4.19 12.70 42.45
C PHE A 220 -3.48 13.60 41.44
N ALA A 221 -2.87 14.69 41.89
CA ALA A 221 -2.12 15.60 41.02
C ALA A 221 -0.95 14.90 40.31
N ARG A 222 -0.19 14.06 41.03
CA ARG A 222 0.90 13.27 40.42
C ARG A 222 0.38 12.29 39.37
N THR A 223 -0.67 11.55 39.67
CA THR A 223 -1.28 10.61 38.73
C THR A 223 -1.84 11.32 37.50
N ALA A 224 -2.53 12.45 37.68
CA ALA A 224 -3.02 13.27 36.58
C ALA A 224 -1.88 13.84 35.72
N MET A 225 -0.79 14.29 36.34
CA MET A 225 0.41 14.74 35.61
C MET A 225 1.05 13.61 34.80
N GLU A 226 1.13 12.39 35.32
CA GLU A 226 1.70 11.28 34.57
C GLU A 226 0.80 10.87 33.40
N HIS A 227 -0.52 10.82 33.59
CA HIS A 227 -1.45 10.52 32.49
C HIS A 227 -1.43 11.60 31.40
N THR A 228 -1.39 12.88 31.79
CA THR A 228 -1.30 13.98 30.80
C THR A 228 0.03 13.96 30.05
N LYS A 229 1.15 13.66 30.73
CA LYS A 229 2.45 13.47 30.10
C LYS A 229 2.43 12.29 29.12
N GLN A 230 1.85 11.16 29.50
CA GLN A 230 1.74 9.98 28.63
C GLN A 230 0.91 10.30 27.37
N ALA A 231 -0.25 10.96 27.53
CA ALA A 231 -1.08 11.37 26.41
C ALA A 231 -0.35 12.37 25.46
N LEU A 232 0.49 13.25 26.01
CA LEU A 232 1.31 14.15 25.19
C LEU A 232 2.42 13.40 24.42
N LEU A 233 2.99 12.34 24.98
CA LEU A 233 3.97 11.50 24.30
C LEU A 233 3.32 10.71 23.16
N GLU A 234 2.18 10.08 23.41
CA GLU A 234 1.39 9.36 22.40
C GLU A 234 0.97 10.30 21.25
N ARG A 235 0.55 11.52 21.59
CA ARG A 235 0.20 12.53 20.58
C ARG A 235 1.41 12.96 19.74
N ARG A 236 2.59 13.11 20.34
CA ARG A 236 3.83 13.40 19.58
C ARG A 236 4.20 12.27 18.64
N GLU A 237 4.04 11.02 19.07
CA GLU A 237 4.32 9.85 18.23
C GLU A 237 3.35 9.79 17.04
N LEU A 238 2.05 10.02 17.28
CA LEU A 238 1.05 10.16 16.23
C LEU A 238 1.38 11.29 15.25
N ASP A 239 1.78 12.47 15.73
CA ASP A 239 2.16 13.59 14.87
C ASP A 239 3.38 13.25 13.99
N ILE A 240 4.35 12.50 14.52
CA ILE A 240 5.49 12.01 13.73
C ILE A 240 5.02 11.02 12.66
N GLN A 241 4.18 10.06 13.02
CA GLN A 241 3.64 9.08 12.07
C GLN A 241 2.83 9.74 10.96
N LEU A 242 2.02 10.75 11.29
CA LEU A 242 1.25 11.52 10.32
C LEU A 242 2.16 12.27 9.34
N ARG A 243 3.22 12.92 9.83
CA ARG A 243 4.21 13.59 8.95
C ARG A 243 4.90 12.61 8.01
N CYS A 244 5.33 11.45 8.53
CA CYS A 244 5.91 10.40 7.70
C CYS A 244 4.92 9.92 6.62
N ALA A 245 3.64 9.76 6.97
CA ALA A 245 2.61 9.39 6.01
C ALA A 245 2.37 10.49 4.95
N GLU A 246 2.36 11.76 5.34
CA GLU A 246 2.28 12.90 4.42
C GLU A 246 3.48 12.93 3.44
N ASP A 247 4.71 12.73 3.93
CA ASP A 247 5.91 12.68 3.09
C ASP A 247 5.85 11.52 2.08
N LEU A 248 5.41 10.34 2.52
CA LEU A 248 5.22 9.18 1.63
C LEU A 248 4.15 9.45 0.55
N LEU A 249 3.05 10.11 0.91
CA LEU A 249 2.00 10.49 -0.04
C LEU A 249 2.51 11.53 -1.06
N GLN A 250 3.36 12.47 -0.65
CA GLN A 250 4.00 13.42 -1.55
C GLN A 250 4.97 12.73 -2.52
N LEU A 251 5.81 11.81 -2.03
CA LEU A 251 6.70 11.00 -2.86
C LEU A 251 5.91 10.18 -3.89
N GLN A 252 4.81 9.54 -3.46
CA GLN A 252 3.94 8.78 -4.36
C GLN A 252 3.30 9.68 -5.44
N HIS A 253 2.89 10.91 -5.09
CA HIS A 253 2.41 11.89 -6.06
C HIS A 253 3.47 12.26 -7.09
N VAL A 254 4.70 12.52 -6.66
CA VAL A 254 5.82 12.84 -7.55
C VAL A 254 6.13 11.67 -8.49
N GLU A 255 6.15 10.44 -7.97
CA GLU A 255 6.34 9.23 -8.78
C GLU A 255 5.24 9.06 -9.82
N CYS A 256 3.98 9.18 -9.42
CA CYS A 256 2.82 9.09 -10.32
C CYS A 256 2.89 10.16 -11.43
N ALA A 257 3.19 11.41 -11.06
CA ALA A 257 3.39 12.49 -12.02
C ALA A 257 4.58 12.23 -12.97
N GLY A 258 5.64 11.59 -12.46
CA GLY A 258 6.78 11.14 -13.27
C GLY A 258 6.39 10.06 -14.27
N ARG A 259 5.62 9.04 -13.85
CA ARG A 259 5.12 7.98 -14.73
C ARG A 259 4.17 8.51 -15.81
N LEU A 260 3.27 9.43 -15.46
CA LEU A 260 2.37 10.08 -16.42
C LEU A 260 3.13 10.89 -17.47
N ARG A 261 4.15 11.66 -17.06
CA ARG A 261 5.02 12.39 -18.00
C ARG A 261 5.75 11.45 -18.95
N LYS A 262 6.38 10.39 -18.43
CA LYS A 262 7.04 9.36 -19.27
C LYS A 262 6.07 8.71 -20.25
N ALA A 263 4.85 8.40 -19.83
CA ALA A 263 3.83 7.83 -20.71
C ALA A 263 3.39 8.83 -21.81
N ALA A 264 3.29 10.12 -21.48
CA ALA A 264 3.00 11.16 -22.45
C ALA A 264 4.14 11.34 -23.47
N ASP A 265 5.40 11.28 -23.01
CA ASP A 265 6.58 11.35 -23.87
C ASP A 265 6.65 10.14 -24.81
N LEU A 266 6.45 8.92 -24.31
CA LEU A 266 6.38 7.71 -25.16
C LEU A 266 5.27 7.78 -26.21
N ARG A 267 4.11 8.39 -25.89
CA ARG A 267 3.04 8.62 -26.86
C ARG A 267 3.43 9.66 -27.92
N ARG A 268 4.19 10.70 -27.56
CA ARG A 268 4.73 11.65 -28.54
C ARG A 268 5.75 10.99 -29.45
N ASP A 269 6.65 10.19 -28.89
CA ASP A 269 7.66 9.45 -29.67
C ASP A 269 6.98 8.49 -30.64
N SER A 270 5.97 7.72 -30.20
CA SER A 270 5.19 6.83 -31.07
C SER A 270 4.54 7.58 -32.23
N ARG A 271 3.96 8.76 -31.98
CA ARG A 271 3.39 9.60 -33.04
C ARG A 271 4.46 10.09 -34.01
N SER A 272 5.63 10.49 -33.50
CA SER A 272 6.75 10.92 -34.33
C SER A 272 7.31 9.79 -35.20
N GLU A 273 7.36 8.55 -34.68
CA GLU A 273 7.74 7.37 -35.44
C GLU A 273 6.73 7.07 -36.55
N GLU A 274 5.43 7.16 -36.26
CA GLU A 274 4.38 7.01 -37.28
C GLU A 274 4.49 8.07 -38.36
N GLU A 275 4.75 9.34 -38.00
CA GLU A 275 4.99 10.42 -38.96
C GLU A 275 6.23 10.16 -39.83
N LEU A 276 7.33 9.67 -39.23
CA LEU A 276 8.53 9.30 -39.96
C LEU A 276 8.29 8.15 -40.94
N ARG A 277 7.58 7.09 -40.50
CA ARG A 277 7.18 5.97 -41.39
C ARG A 277 6.32 6.46 -42.55
N ARG A 278 5.40 7.39 -42.32
CA ARG A 278 4.60 8.01 -43.39
C ARG A 278 5.48 8.79 -44.37
N LYS A 279 6.41 9.62 -43.88
CA LYS A 279 7.36 10.37 -44.72
C LYS A 279 8.26 9.42 -45.52
N GLU A 280 8.72 8.33 -44.92
CA GLU A 280 9.52 7.30 -45.58
C GLU A 280 8.74 6.62 -46.72
N LEU A 281 7.48 6.23 -46.49
CA LEU A 281 6.59 5.69 -47.52
C LEU A 281 6.41 6.65 -48.70
N VAL A 282 6.22 7.95 -48.44
CA VAL A 282 6.13 8.98 -49.49
C VAL A 282 7.44 9.07 -50.30
N LEU A 283 8.59 9.02 -49.63
CA LEU A 283 9.90 9.02 -50.30
C LEU A 283 10.13 7.75 -51.13
N GLN A 284 9.74 6.58 -50.62
CA GLN A 284 9.79 5.32 -51.36
C GLN A 284 8.91 5.37 -52.61
N ARG A 285 7.68 5.89 -52.52
CA ARG A 285 6.80 6.13 -53.68
C ARG A 285 7.47 7.02 -54.73
N LYS A 286 8.01 8.17 -54.32
CA LYS A 286 8.72 9.08 -55.22
C LYS A 286 9.92 8.40 -55.89
N ARG A 287 10.63 7.54 -55.16
CA ARG A 287 11.79 6.79 -55.69
C ARG A 287 11.35 5.75 -56.72
N VAL A 288 10.29 4.99 -56.44
CA VAL A 288 9.70 4.02 -57.36
C VAL A 288 9.19 4.71 -58.63
N LEU A 289 8.42 5.80 -58.49
CA LEU A 289 7.94 6.59 -59.63
C LEU A 289 9.08 7.13 -60.48
N ARG A 290 10.18 7.59 -59.86
CA ARG A 290 11.39 8.02 -60.59
C ARG A 290 12.05 6.86 -61.36
N ILE A 291 12.19 5.69 -60.74
CA ILE A 291 12.78 4.51 -61.39
C ILE A 291 11.92 4.07 -62.57
N VAL A 292 10.60 3.97 -62.37
CA VAL A 292 9.64 3.58 -63.41
C VAL A 292 9.60 4.63 -64.51
N GLY A 293 9.63 5.92 -64.17
CA GLY A 293 9.71 7.02 -65.14
C GLY A 293 10.94 6.91 -66.05
N ASN A 294 12.13 6.71 -65.46
CA ASN A 294 13.36 6.52 -66.23
C ASN A 294 13.29 5.32 -67.20
N VAL A 295 12.55 4.26 -66.86
CA VAL A 295 12.37 3.08 -67.72
C VAL A 295 11.37 3.36 -68.83
N ILE A 296 10.28 4.07 -68.54
CA ILE A 296 9.25 4.41 -69.53
C ILE A 296 9.78 5.45 -70.53
N ASP A 297 10.55 6.45 -70.08
CA ASP A 297 11.20 7.44 -70.94
C ASP A 297 12.16 6.80 -71.98
N ALA A 298 12.69 5.61 -71.69
CA ALA A 298 13.55 4.87 -72.60
C ALA A 298 12.79 4.10 -73.70
N LEU A 299 11.45 4.03 -73.63
CA LEU A 299 10.61 3.30 -74.58
C LEU A 299 10.05 4.25 -75.66
N PRO A 300 10.40 4.07 -76.94
CA PRO A 300 9.91 4.94 -78.01
C PRO A 300 8.42 4.71 -78.28
N GLY A 301 7.63 5.79 -78.33
CA GLY A 301 6.22 5.78 -78.70
C GLY A 301 5.23 5.75 -77.52
N ILE A 302 5.70 5.85 -76.28
CA ILE A 302 4.86 5.91 -75.06
C ILE A 302 4.90 7.33 -74.48
N ASP A 303 3.74 7.88 -74.13
CA ASP A 303 3.63 9.12 -73.35
C ASP A 303 3.92 8.83 -71.87
N ALA A 304 5.20 8.98 -71.49
CA ALA A 304 5.66 8.73 -70.13
C ALA A 304 4.95 9.59 -69.08
N GLY A 305 4.54 10.82 -69.44
CA GLY A 305 3.84 11.74 -68.55
C GLY A 305 2.47 11.22 -68.16
N ALA A 306 1.69 10.73 -69.13
CA ALA A 306 0.36 10.18 -68.89
C ALA A 306 0.41 8.91 -68.03
N VAL A 307 1.38 8.03 -68.28
CA VAL A 307 1.53 6.77 -67.53
C VAL A 307 2.00 7.01 -66.08
N LEU A 308 2.92 7.97 -65.87
CA LEU A 308 3.37 8.34 -64.52
C LEU A 308 2.24 8.97 -63.68
N LEU A 309 1.42 9.82 -64.28
CA LEU A 309 0.25 10.43 -63.62
C LEU A 309 -0.80 9.39 -63.20
N ASP A 310 -1.08 8.40 -64.07
CA ASP A 310 -2.03 7.33 -63.76
C ASP A 310 -1.48 6.40 -62.67
N LEU A 311 -0.17 6.09 -62.71
CA LEU A 311 0.50 5.33 -61.65
C LEU A 311 0.52 6.07 -60.31
N GLU A 312 0.77 7.38 -60.31
CA GLU A 312 0.74 8.22 -59.11
C GLU A 312 -0.66 8.28 -58.50
N GLY A 313 -1.70 8.44 -59.34
CA GLY A 313 -3.11 8.39 -58.91
C GLY A 313 -3.52 7.02 -58.34
N ARG A 314 -3.08 5.92 -58.97
CA ARG A 314 -3.33 4.56 -58.45
C ARG A 314 -2.59 4.31 -57.14
N LEU A 315 -1.34 4.75 -57.01
CA LEU A 315 -0.57 4.66 -55.76
C LEU A 315 -1.18 5.49 -54.62
N GLN A 316 -1.74 6.67 -54.91
CA GLN A 316 -2.49 7.47 -53.94
C GLN A 316 -3.80 6.79 -53.50
N SER A 317 -4.48 6.07 -54.40
CA SER A 317 -5.72 5.35 -54.08
C SER A 317 -5.52 4.11 -53.17
N VAL A 318 -4.39 3.41 -53.31
CA VAL A 318 -4.09 2.18 -52.56
C VAL A 318 -3.65 2.46 -51.11
N MET A 319 -3.11 3.64 -50.83
CA MET A 319 -3.04 4.11 -49.44
C MET A 319 -3.34 5.60 -49.39
N PRO A 320 -4.54 5.99 -48.92
CA PRO A 320 -4.90 7.39 -48.77
C PRO A 320 -3.93 8.05 -47.80
N GLU A 321 -3.42 9.21 -48.18
CA GLU A 321 -2.80 10.13 -47.24
C GLU A 321 -3.89 10.55 -46.25
N GLN A 322 -3.96 9.90 -45.08
CA GLN A 322 -4.85 10.36 -44.03
C GLN A 322 -4.42 11.78 -43.64
N PRO A 323 -5.38 12.71 -43.52
CA PRO A 323 -5.05 14.08 -43.17
C PRO A 323 -4.29 14.09 -41.86
N SER A 324 -3.20 14.85 -41.83
CA SER A 324 -2.61 15.31 -40.58
C SER A 324 -3.71 16.01 -39.80
N HIS A 325 -4.27 15.35 -38.78
CA HIS A 325 -5.12 16.00 -37.80
C HIS A 325 -4.28 17.04 -37.04
N GLY A 326 -4.19 18.23 -37.62
CA GLY A 326 -4.09 19.45 -36.86
C GLY A 326 -5.44 19.71 -36.21
N GLN A 327 -5.41 19.95 -34.90
CA GLN A 327 -6.46 20.58 -34.09
C GLN A 327 -7.76 19.75 -33.91
N GLY A 328 -7.91 19.20 -32.71
CA GLY A 328 -9.14 18.51 -32.29
C GLY A 328 -9.11 18.14 -30.80
N ALA A 329 -9.35 19.15 -29.96
CA ALA A 329 -9.84 19.08 -28.58
C ALA A 329 -9.20 18.05 -27.61
N GLU A 330 -8.28 18.53 -26.78
CA GLU A 330 -8.07 17.95 -25.45
C GLU A 330 -9.38 18.05 -24.65
N PRO A 331 -9.89 16.96 -24.04
CA PRO A 331 -10.92 17.08 -23.01
C PRO A 331 -10.29 17.75 -21.79
N GLN A 332 -10.70 18.98 -21.50
CA GLN A 332 -10.35 19.65 -20.24
C GLN A 332 -10.87 18.81 -19.06
N PRO A 333 -10.05 18.52 -18.04
CA PRO A 333 -10.55 17.96 -16.81
C PRO A 333 -11.37 19.04 -16.08
N HIS A 334 -12.69 18.85 -16.03
CA HIS A 334 -13.55 19.54 -15.09
C HIS A 334 -13.15 19.11 -13.67
N TYR A 335 -12.42 19.97 -12.97
CA TYR A 335 -12.39 19.93 -11.51
C TYR A 335 -13.69 20.56 -11.00
N PRO A 336 -14.48 19.87 -10.16
CA PRO A 336 -15.54 20.55 -9.42
C PRO A 336 -14.86 21.51 -8.43
N ALA A 337 -15.29 22.77 -8.46
CA ALA A 337 -15.00 23.69 -7.38
C ALA A 337 -15.90 23.35 -6.19
N GLN A 338 -15.27 23.35 -5.00
CA GLN A 338 -15.79 23.16 -3.64
C GLN A 338 -15.75 21.73 -3.10
#